data_AF-A0A958B5T9-F1
#
_entry.id   AF-A0A958B5T9-F1
#
_cell.length_a   1.000
_cell.length_b   1.000
_cell.length_c   1.000
_cell.angle_alpha   90.00
_cell.angle_beta   90.00
_cell.angle_gamma   90.00
#
_symmetry.space_group_name_H-M   'P 1'
#
loop_
_entity.id
_entity.type
_entity.pdbx_description
1 polymer ?
#
loop_
_entity_poly.entity_id
_entity_poly.type
_entity_poly.pdbx_seq_one_letter_code
_entity_poly.pdbx_strand_id
1 'polypeptide(L)'
;MRRNLFVLTLLAAVLIVLAACGGGSQPADAPVQPTVAPTQPPVAAGDSAKGKDLFAGTCSACHGPSGEGVTGLGKPFTTSDFVPSQSDEQLLAFLKVGRPTSDPANTT
;
A
#
# COMPACT_ATOMS: atom_id res chain seq x y z
N MET A 1 -28.37 49.10 11.23
CA MET A 1 -28.82 47.71 11.53
C MET A 1 -28.26 46.66 10.56
N ARG A 2 -28.24 46.89 9.23
CA ARG A 2 -27.73 45.92 8.23
C ARG A 2 -26.23 45.59 8.36
N ARG A 3 -25.40 46.53 8.82
CA ARG A 3 -23.95 46.34 9.00
C ARG A 3 -23.60 45.37 10.14
N ASN A 4 -24.36 45.37 11.23
CA ASN A 4 -24.18 44.41 12.32
C ASN A 4 -24.65 43.01 11.90
N LEU A 5 -25.68 42.92 11.05
CA LEU A 5 -26.16 41.65 10.52
C LEU A 5 -25.09 40.98 9.63
N PHE A 6 -24.40 41.75 8.78
CA PHE A 6 -23.29 41.26 7.96
C PHE A 6 -22.07 40.79 8.79
N VAL A 7 -21.74 41.51 9.85
CA VAL A 7 -20.63 41.14 10.75
C VAL A 7 -20.96 39.86 11.54
N LEU A 8 -22.21 39.71 11.98
CA LEU A 8 -22.68 38.50 12.66
C LEU A 8 -22.71 37.28 11.71
N THR A 9 -23.11 37.46 10.45
CA THR A 9 -23.07 36.37 9.46
C THR A 9 -21.64 35.96 9.09
N LEU A 10 -20.71 36.92 9.02
CA LEU A 10 -19.29 36.61 8.75
C LEU A 10 -18.63 35.89 9.93
N LEU A 11 -18.89 36.31 11.17
CA LEU A 11 -18.39 35.62 12.37
C LEU A 11 -18.95 34.20 12.49
N ALA A 12 -20.24 34.00 12.20
CA ALA A 12 -20.86 32.68 12.21
C ALA A 12 -20.27 31.76 11.12
N ALA A 13 -20.03 32.28 9.90
CA ALA A 13 -19.42 31.51 8.83
C ALA A 13 -17.98 31.09 9.15
N VAL A 14 -17.19 31.96 9.79
CA VAL A 14 -15.82 31.65 10.22
C VAL A 14 -15.82 30.55 11.30
N LEU A 15 -16.72 30.61 12.28
CA LEU A 15 -16.84 29.57 13.32
C LEU A 15 -17.23 28.20 12.75
N ILE A 16 -18.06 28.14 11.71
CA ILE A 16 -18.46 26.89 11.05
C ILE A 16 -17.26 26.27 10.31
N VAL A 17 -16.41 27.08 9.67
CA VAL A 17 -15.21 26.59 8.96
C VAL A 17 -14.15 26.06 9.93
N LEU A 18 -13.98 26.66 11.11
CA LEU A 18 -13.03 26.15 12.11
C LEU A 18 -13.45 24.80 12.73
N ALA A 19 -14.74 24.47 12.75
CA ALA A 19 -15.24 23.18 13.27
C ALA A 19 -15.06 22.00 12.29
N ALA A 20 -14.69 22.26 11.03
CA ALA A 20 -14.65 21.23 9.98
C ALA A 20 -13.29 20.50 9.85
N CYS A 21 -12.27 20.88 10.61
CA CYS A 21 -10.93 20.26 10.54
C CYS A 21 -10.40 19.77 11.90
N GLY A 22 -11.27 19.37 12.83
CA GLY A 22 -10.85 18.88 14.15
C GLY A 22 -11.51 17.57 14.54
N GLY A 23 -10.74 16.49 14.61
CA GLY A 23 -11.06 15.38 15.51
C GLY A 23 -11.35 14.01 14.89
N GLY A 24 -10.68 13.64 13.80
CA GLY A 24 -10.62 12.24 13.35
C GLY A 24 -9.30 11.59 13.77
N SER A 25 -9.01 11.50 15.07
CA SER A 25 -7.87 10.73 15.56
C SER A 25 -8.19 9.24 15.45
N GLN A 26 -7.90 8.68 14.27
CA GLN A 26 -7.84 7.25 14.07
C GLN A 26 -6.72 6.71 14.97
N PRO A 27 -6.99 5.76 15.89
CA PRO A 27 -5.94 5.16 16.69
C PRO A 27 -4.99 4.40 15.75
N ALA A 28 -3.85 5.00 15.47
CA ALA A 28 -2.67 4.29 14.99
C ALA A 28 -2.11 3.55 16.20
N ASP A 29 -2.65 2.35 16.50
CA ASP A 29 -2.05 1.28 17.32
C ASP A 29 -3.10 0.21 17.72
N ALA A 30 -3.97 -0.18 16.79
CA ALA A 30 -4.55 -1.51 16.91
C ALA A 30 -3.47 -2.51 16.48
N PRO A 31 -3.06 -3.49 17.32
CA PRO A 31 -2.28 -4.60 16.86
C PRO A 31 -3.01 -5.20 15.66
N VAL A 32 -2.35 -5.30 14.51
CA VAL A 32 -2.79 -6.20 13.45
C VAL A 32 -2.67 -7.59 14.04
N GLN A 33 -3.71 -8.00 14.76
CA GLN A 33 -3.86 -9.39 15.16
C GLN A 33 -3.82 -10.18 13.85
N PRO A 34 -3.02 -11.26 13.77
CA PRO A 34 -3.21 -12.23 12.73
C PRO A 34 -4.61 -12.81 12.97
N THR A 35 -5.62 -12.19 12.35
CA THR A 35 -6.89 -12.85 12.15
C THR A 35 -6.55 -14.06 11.33
N VAL A 36 -6.61 -15.23 11.99
CA VAL A 36 -6.48 -16.52 11.32
C VAL A 36 -7.46 -16.46 10.17
N ALA A 37 -6.91 -16.30 8.96
CA ALA A 37 -7.71 -16.20 7.76
C ALA A 37 -8.62 -17.43 7.73
N PRO A 38 -9.90 -17.29 7.34
CA PRO A 38 -10.73 -18.46 7.10
C PRO A 38 -9.94 -19.37 6.15
N THR A 39 -9.84 -20.66 6.50
CA THR A 39 -9.12 -21.68 5.72
C THR A 39 -9.53 -21.55 4.26
N GLN A 40 -8.73 -20.83 3.47
CA GLN A 40 -8.96 -20.73 2.05
C GLN A 40 -8.67 -22.13 1.50
N PRO A 41 -9.47 -22.61 0.52
CA PRO A 41 -9.11 -23.80 -0.21
C PRO A 41 -7.65 -23.66 -0.68
N PRO A 42 -6.86 -24.76 -0.74
CA PRO A 42 -5.50 -24.68 -1.26
C PRO A 42 -5.54 -23.92 -2.58
N VAL A 43 -4.81 -22.80 -2.67
CA VAL A 43 -4.59 -22.17 -3.96
C VAL A 43 -4.05 -23.23 -4.90
N ALA A 44 -4.66 -23.35 -6.07
CA ALA A 44 -4.14 -24.24 -7.09
C ALA A 44 -2.67 -23.89 -7.31
N ALA A 45 -1.79 -24.90 -7.24
CA ALA A 45 -0.37 -24.70 -7.40
C ALA A 45 -0.10 -23.90 -8.69
N GLY A 46 0.66 -22.81 -8.56
CA GLY A 46 0.99 -21.95 -9.69
C GLY A 46 1.76 -22.71 -10.77
N ASP A 47 1.59 -22.29 -12.03
CA ASP A 47 2.39 -22.77 -13.15
C ASP A 47 3.73 -22.00 -13.19
N SER A 48 4.81 -22.66 -12.76
CA SER A 48 6.13 -22.06 -12.70
C SER A 48 6.73 -21.76 -14.08
N ALA A 49 6.37 -22.53 -15.11
CA ALA A 49 6.82 -22.27 -16.48
C ALA A 49 6.21 -20.97 -17.00
N LYS A 50 4.89 -20.80 -16.81
CA LYS A 50 4.21 -19.55 -17.13
C LYS A 50 4.71 -18.38 -16.27
N GLY A 51 4.98 -18.62 -14.99
CA GLY A 51 5.56 -17.63 -14.09
C GLY A 51 6.92 -17.13 -14.58
N LYS A 52 7.77 -18.01 -15.09
CA LYS A 52 9.07 -17.66 -15.67
C LYS A 52 8.93 -16.76 -16.90
N ASP A 53 8.01 -17.06 -17.81
CA ASP A 53 7.78 -16.23 -19.00
C ASP A 53 7.29 -14.83 -18.64
N LEU A 54 6.35 -14.74 -17.68
CA LEU A 54 5.86 -13.47 -17.16
C LEU A 54 6.97 -12.66 -16.47
N PHE A 55 7.78 -13.32 -15.65
CA PHE A 55 8.91 -12.69 -14.99
C PHE A 55 9.89 -12.11 -16.01
N ALA A 56 10.26 -12.89 -17.03
CA ALA A 56 11.17 -12.46 -18.08
C ALA A 56 10.60 -11.26 -18.86
N GLY A 57 9.31 -11.28 -19.20
CA GLY A 57 8.68 -10.23 -20.02
C GLY A 57 8.31 -8.96 -19.27
N THR A 58 8.10 -9.01 -17.95
CA THR A 58 7.56 -7.87 -17.18
C THR A 58 8.43 -7.46 -16.00
N CYS A 59 8.86 -8.43 -15.19
CA CYS A 59 9.49 -8.15 -13.89
C CYS A 59 10.99 -7.89 -14.02
N SER A 60 11.64 -8.60 -14.93
CA SER A 60 13.10 -8.61 -15.09
C SER A 60 13.70 -7.24 -15.41
N ALA A 61 12.92 -6.36 -16.06
CA ALA A 61 13.35 -5.02 -16.43
C ALA A 61 13.70 -4.15 -15.22
N CYS A 62 13.03 -4.35 -14.08
CA CYS A 62 13.29 -3.59 -12.85
C CYS A 62 14.01 -4.44 -11.80
N HIS A 63 13.70 -5.74 -11.73
CA HIS A 63 14.21 -6.63 -10.68
C HIS A 63 15.42 -7.48 -11.12
N GLY A 64 15.94 -7.25 -12.33
CA GLY A 64 17.06 -8.00 -12.88
C GLY A 64 16.66 -9.33 -13.51
N PRO A 65 17.48 -9.87 -14.43
CA PRO A 65 17.19 -11.10 -15.18
C PRO A 65 17.03 -12.36 -14.30
N SER A 66 17.61 -12.36 -13.10
CA SER A 66 17.50 -13.46 -12.12
C SER A 66 16.74 -13.09 -10.85
N GLY A 67 16.16 -11.88 -10.79
CA GLY A 67 15.49 -11.37 -9.59
C GLY A 67 16.46 -10.91 -8.51
N GLU A 68 17.70 -10.60 -8.89
CA GLU A 68 18.77 -10.11 -8.01
C GLU A 68 18.60 -8.64 -7.58
N GLY A 69 17.65 -7.94 -8.19
CA GLY A 69 17.40 -6.52 -7.96
C GLY A 69 18.35 -5.61 -8.74
N VAL A 70 17.92 -4.35 -8.90
CA VAL A 70 18.71 -3.27 -9.51
C VAL A 70 18.58 -2.04 -8.62
N THR A 71 19.71 -1.53 -8.13
CA THR A 71 19.77 -0.33 -7.28
C THR A 71 19.02 0.84 -7.92
N GLY A 72 18.18 1.53 -7.14
CA GLY A 72 17.31 2.61 -7.59
C GLY A 72 16.13 2.23 -8.48
N LEU A 73 15.92 0.93 -8.80
CA LEU A 73 14.85 0.48 -9.70
C LEU A 73 13.97 -0.61 -9.11
N GLY A 74 14.55 -1.72 -8.62
CA GLY A 74 13.78 -2.84 -8.13
C GLY A 74 14.54 -3.62 -7.06
N LYS A 75 13.85 -3.96 -5.96
CA LYS A 75 14.44 -4.76 -4.89
C LYS A 75 14.75 -6.19 -5.34
N PRO A 76 15.76 -6.87 -4.78
CA PRO A 76 15.95 -8.30 -5.00
C PRO A 76 14.71 -9.08 -4.56
N PHE A 77 14.38 -10.15 -5.27
CA PHE A 77 13.42 -11.16 -4.79
C PHE A 77 14.14 -12.26 -4.01
N THR A 78 15.31 -12.67 -4.49
CA THR A 78 16.06 -13.83 -3.97
C THR A 78 16.74 -13.61 -2.62
N THR A 79 17.04 -12.35 -2.28
CA THR A 79 17.73 -11.97 -1.04
C THR A 79 16.91 -11.03 -0.15
N SER A 80 15.64 -10.79 -0.50
CA SER A 80 14.76 -9.97 0.34
C SER A 80 14.07 -10.77 1.43
N ASP A 81 13.82 -10.12 2.56
CA ASP A 81 12.97 -10.68 3.64
C ASP A 81 11.49 -10.66 3.28
N PHE A 82 11.08 -9.81 2.33
CA PHE A 82 9.66 -9.62 1.98
C PHE A 82 9.06 -10.89 1.38
N VAL A 83 9.62 -11.41 0.28
CA VAL A 83 9.06 -12.57 -0.43
C VAL A 83 8.81 -13.79 0.47
N PRO A 84 9.79 -14.27 1.28
CA PRO A 84 9.57 -15.44 2.15
C PRO A 84 8.64 -15.17 3.34
N SER A 85 8.36 -13.90 3.68
CA SER A 85 7.44 -13.54 4.77
C SER A 85 5.97 -13.50 4.38
N GLN A 86 5.64 -13.72 3.10
CA GLN A 86 4.30 -13.66 2.56
C GLN A 86 3.79 -15.03 2.15
N SER A 87 2.47 -15.25 2.23
CA SER A 87 1.80 -16.35 1.53
C SER A 87 1.66 -16.04 0.04
N ASP A 88 1.36 -17.07 -0.77
CA ASP A 88 1.12 -16.90 -2.21
C ASP A 88 -0.05 -15.95 -2.49
N GLU A 89 -1.12 -16.00 -1.68
CA GLU A 89 -2.25 -15.09 -1.79
C GLU A 89 -1.85 -13.65 -1.51
N GLN A 90 -1.00 -13.44 -0.49
CA GLN A 90 -0.48 -12.12 -0.12
C GLN A 90 0.45 -11.57 -1.21
N LEU A 91 1.34 -12.39 -1.76
CA LEU A 91 2.18 -12.01 -2.89
C LEU A 91 1.35 -11.67 -4.13
N LEU A 92 0.34 -12.48 -4.46
CA LEU A 92 -0.53 -12.22 -5.59
C LEU A 92 -1.33 -10.92 -5.41
N ALA A 93 -1.84 -10.66 -4.20
CA ALA A 93 -2.52 -9.41 -3.88
C ALA A 93 -1.56 -8.22 -4.01
N PHE A 94 -0.33 -8.36 -3.51
CA PHE A 94 0.71 -7.34 -3.64
C PHE A 94 1.08 -7.07 -5.11
N LEU A 95 1.25 -8.10 -5.94
CA LEU A 95 1.57 -7.94 -7.37
C LEU A 95 0.48 -7.19 -8.15
N LYS A 96 -0.79 -7.37 -7.77
CA LYS A 96 -1.93 -6.71 -8.43
C LYS A 96 -2.03 -5.22 -8.14
N VAL A 97 -1.58 -4.80 -6.96
CA VAL A 97 -1.70 -3.40 -6.50
C VAL A 97 -0.37 -2.66 -6.62
N GLY A 98 0.74 -3.36 -6.41
CA GLY A 98 2.07 -2.80 -6.32
C GLY A 98 2.31 -2.04 -5.02
N ARG A 99 3.44 -1.35 -4.96
CA ARG A 99 3.82 -0.46 -3.86
C ARG A 99 3.74 1.00 -4.33
N PRO A 100 3.09 1.91 -3.58
CA PRO A 100 3.03 3.30 -3.96
C PRO A 100 4.43 3.94 -3.89
N THR A 101 4.67 4.97 -4.69
CA THR A 101 5.98 5.65 -4.76
C THR A 101 6.39 6.32 -3.45
N SER A 102 5.43 6.70 -2.61
CA SER A 102 5.65 7.31 -1.29
C SER A 102 5.91 6.31 -0.16
N ASP A 103 5.89 5.00 -0.42
CA ASP A 103 6.09 3.99 0.60
C ASP A 103 7.51 4.10 1.20
N PRO A 104 7.66 4.19 2.54
CA PRO A 104 8.97 4.33 3.18
C PRO A 104 9.89 3.13 2.95
N ALA A 105 9.35 1.96 2.58
CA ALA A 105 10.14 0.78 2.23
C ALA A 105 10.68 0.81 0.78
N ASN A 106 10.46 1.88 0.02
CA ASN A 106 11.13 2.15 -1.27
C ASN A 106 12.58 2.61 -1.05
N THR A 107 13.42 1.71 -0.54
CA THR A 107 14.81 1.99 -0.16
C THR A 107 15.84 1.46 -1.17
N THR A 108 15.51 1.48 -2.46
CA THR A 108 16.41 1.03 -3.55
C THR A 108 17.39 2.08 -3.99
#